data_AF-A7HPK7-F1
#
_entry.id   AF-A7HPK7-F1
#
_cell.length_a   1.000
_cell.length_b   1.000
_cell.length_c   1.000
_cell.angle_alpha   90.00
_cell.angle_beta   90.00
_cell.angle_gamma   90.00
#
_symmetry.space_group_name_H-M   'P 1'
#
loop_
_entity.id
_entity.type
_entity.pdbx_description
1 polymer ?
#
loop_
_entity_poly.entity_id
_entity_poly.type
_entity_poly.pdbx_seq_one_letter_code
_entity_poly.pdbx_strand_id
1 'polypeptide(L)' 'MRMPKKAVNLSIDADLLAKARALDINLSATFEEVLRTRAREEERKRWVEENRDAIEAFNRRIERDGVWSDGLRRF' A
#
# COMPACT_ATOMS: atom_id res chain seq x y z
N MET A 1 -6.70 13.40 -13.02
CA MET A 1 -7.80 12.88 -13.85
C MET A 1 -8.38 11.66 -13.15
N ARG A 2 -9.62 11.72 -12.62
CA ARG A 2 -10.25 10.55 -11.97
C ARG A 2 -10.74 9.63 -13.08
N MET A 3 -10.14 8.45 -13.20
CA MET A 3 -10.57 7.46 -14.18
C MET A 3 -12.05 7.09 -13.90
N PRO A 4 -12.88 6.93 -14.94
CA PRO A 4 -14.28 6.55 -14.75
C PRO A 4 -14.37 5.21 -14.03
N LYS A 5 -15.31 5.11 -13.07
CA LYS A 5 -15.56 3.85 -12.37
C LYS A 5 -16.09 2.82 -13.36
N LYS A 6 -15.49 1.64 -13.39
CA LYS A 6 -15.98 0.50 -14.17
C LYS A 6 -16.77 -0.42 -13.24
N ALA A 7 -18.00 -0.75 -13.62
CA ALA A 7 -18.76 -1.79 -12.93
C ALA A 7 -18.07 -3.14 -13.11
N VAL A 8 -17.95 -3.89 -12.01
CA VAL A 8 -17.35 -5.23 -11.99
C VAL A 8 -18.35 -6.18 -11.35
N ASN A 9 -18.52 -7.37 -11.94
CA ASN A 9 -19.32 -8.44 -11.37
C ASN A 9 -18.43 -9.27 -10.46
N LEU A 10 -18.85 -9.46 -9.21
CA LEU A 10 -18.10 -10.14 -8.17
C LEU A 10 -19.03 -11.12 -7.45
N SER A 11 -18.50 -12.26 -7.03
CA SER A 11 -19.20 -13.19 -6.14
C SER A 11 -18.71 -12.96 -4.71
N ILE A 12 -19.64 -12.86 -3.77
CA ILE A 12 -19.36 -12.70 -2.34
C ILE A 12 -20.31 -13.61 -1.55
N ASP A 13 -19.88 -13.99 -0.35
CA ASP A 13 -20.72 -14.70 0.61
C ASP A 13 -22.05 -13.96 0.86
N ALA A 14 -23.16 -14.69 0.75
CA ALA A 14 -24.50 -14.12 0.80
C ALA A 14 -24.84 -13.58 2.21
N ASP A 15 -24.40 -14.28 3.26
CA ASP A 15 -24.65 -13.87 4.64
C ASP A 15 -23.86 -12.60 5.00
N LEU A 16 -22.61 -12.51 4.52
CA LEU A 16 -21.79 -11.32 4.66
C LEU A 16 -22.42 -10.13 3.91
N LEU A 17 -22.92 -10.34 2.70
CA LEU A 17 -23.62 -9.30 1.95
C LEU A 17 -24.88 -8.83 2.69
N ALA A 18 -25.68 -9.76 3.21
CA ALA A 18 -26.88 -9.44 3.97
C ALA A 18 -26.54 -8.63 5.24
N LYS A 19 -25.50 -9.04 5.99
CA LYS A 19 -25.01 -8.30 7.16
C LYS A 19 -24.53 -6.90 6.80
N ALA A 20 -23.76 -6.77 5.73
CA ALA A 20 -23.26 -5.46 5.28
C ALA A 20 -24.41 -4.51 4.90
N ARG A 21 -25.44 -5.03 4.21
CA ARG A 21 -26.64 -4.27 3.87
C ARG A 21 -27.44 -3.87 5.11
N ALA A 22 -27.61 -4.77 6.08
CA ALA A 22 -28.31 -4.48 7.33
C ALA A 22 -27.61 -3.40 8.17
N LEU A 23 -26.30 -3.27 8.01
CA LEU A 23 -25.47 -2.25 8.67
C LEU A 23 -25.28 -0.96 7.85
N ASP A 24 -26.00 -0.82 6.72
CA ASP A 24 -25.88 0.31 5.77
C ASP A 24 -24.44 0.56 5.27
N ILE A 25 -23.65 -0.51 5.14
CA ILE A 25 -22.27 -0.41 4.65
C ILE A 25 -22.29 -0.16 3.14
N ASN A 26 -21.61 0.91 2.72
CA ASN A 26 -21.40 1.20 1.31
C ASN A 26 -20.36 0.25 0.69
N LEU A 27 -20.83 -0.89 0.17
CA LEU A 27 -19.99 -1.92 -0.45
C LEU A 27 -19.00 -1.37 -1.49
N SER A 28 -19.43 -0.43 -2.34
CA SER A 28 -18.54 0.09 -3.38
C SER A 28 -17.39 0.90 -2.79
N ALA A 29 -17.67 1.74 -1.80
CA ALA A 29 -16.65 2.55 -1.14
C ALA A 29 -15.68 1.67 -0.34
N THR A 30 -16.22 0.74 0.46
CA THR A 30 -15.41 -0.20 1.26
C THR A 30 -14.54 -1.08 0.37
N PHE A 31 -15.09 -1.63 -0.72
CA PHE A 31 -14.32 -2.44 -1.66
C PHE A 31 -13.20 -1.63 -2.31
N GLU A 32 -13.48 -0.41 -2.76
CA GLU A 32 -12.48 0.46 -3.40
C GLU A 32 -11.34 0.82 -2.42
N GLU A 33 -11.65 1.10 -1.15
CA GLU A 33 -10.67 1.40 -0.11
C GLU A 33 -9.77 0.21 0.21
N VAL A 34 -10.37 -0.96 0.46
CA VAL A 34 -9.63 -2.19 0.77
C VAL A 34 -8.75 -2.58 -0.42
N LEU A 35 -9.29 -2.52 -1.64
CA LEU A 35 -8.52 -2.86 -2.85
C LEU A 35 -7.35 -1.90 -3.07
N ARG A 36 -7.56 -0.59 -2.86
CA ARG A 36 -6.49 0.41 -2.96
C ARG A 36 -5.38 0.16 -1.94
N THR A 37 -5.75 -0.22 -0.72
CA THR A 37 -4.79 -0.51 0.35
C THR A 37 -3.96 -1.75 -0.02
N ARG A 38 -4.61 -2.84 -0.42
CA ARG A 38 -3.93 -4.07 -0.85
C ARG A 38 -3.04 -3.84 -2.07
N ALA A 39 -3.51 -3.10 -3.06
CA ALA A 39 -2.72 -2.78 -4.25
C ALA A 39 -1.43 -2.03 -3.89
N ARG A 40 -1.53 -1.00 -3.04
CA ARG A 40 -0.35 -0.25 -2.56
C ARG A 40 0.62 -1.11 -1.77
N GLU A 41 0.12 -2.03 -0.94
CA GLU A 41 0.97 -2.95 -0.20
C GLU A 41 1.78 -3.86 -1.13
N GLU A 42 1.15 -4.41 -2.16
CA GLU A 42 1.82 -5.26 -3.14
C GLU A 42 2.78 -4.46 -4.04
N GLU A 43 2.39 -3.26 -4.47
CA GLU A 43 3.29 -2.34 -5.18
C GLU A 43 4.54 -2.02 -4.35
N ARG A 44 4.37 -1.74 -3.06
CA ARG A 44 5.48 -1.47 -2.14
C ARG A 44 6.38 -2.69 -1.98
N LYS A 45 5.81 -3.89 -1.78
CA LYS A 45 6.60 -5.13 -1.67
C LYS A 45 7.44 -5.33 -2.92
N ARG A 46 6.81 -5.20 -4.09
CA ARG A 46 7.48 -5.34 -5.38
C ARG A 46 8.58 -4.29 -5.56
N TRP A 47 8.32 -3.04 -5.20
CA TRP A 47 9.33 -1.98 -5.26
C TRP A 47 10.55 -2.28 -4.38
N VAL A 48 10.34 -2.77 -3.15
CA VAL A 48 11.44 -3.16 -2.26
C VAL A 48 12.27 -4.29 -2.87
N GLU A 49 11.63 -5.28 -3.48
CA GLU A 49 12.32 -6.38 -4.14
C GLU A 49 13.12 -5.90 -5.35
N GLU A 50 12.52 -5.08 -6.21
CA GLU A 50 13.17 -4.50 -7.40
C GLU A 50 14.34 -3.57 -7.05
N ASN A 51 14.30 -2.90 -5.89
CA ASN A 51 15.31 -1.93 -5.47
C ASN A 51 16.26 -2.47 -4.40
N ARG A 52 16.20 -3.78 -4.08
CA ARG A 52 17.01 -4.39 -3.02
C ARG A 52 18.49 -4.07 -3.16
N ASP A 53 19.06 -4.27 -4.34
CA ASP A 53 20.50 -4.06 -4.59
C ASP A 53 20.90 -2.58 -4.41
N ALA A 54 20.04 -1.65 -4.82
CA ALA A 54 20.25 -0.22 -4.65
C ALA A 54 20.16 0.19 -3.17
N ILE A 55 19.19 -0.38 -2.44
CA ILE A 55 19.03 -0.17 -0.99
C ILE A 55 20.27 -0.70 -0.25
N GLU A 56 20.75 -1.90 -0.58
CA GLU A 56 21.94 -2.47 0.04
C GLU A 56 23.20 -1.66 -0.28
N ALA A 57 23.38 -1.23 -1.53
CA ALA A 57 24.50 -0.38 -1.92
C ALA A 57 24.48 0.95 -1.17
N PHE A 58 23.30 1.55 -1.01
CA PHE A 58 23.13 2.76 -0.21
C PHE A 58 23.45 2.53 1.26
N ASN A 59 22.95 1.45 1.87
CA ASN A 59 23.23 1.10 3.26
C ASN A 59 24.72 0.92 3.51
N ARG A 60 25.43 0.17 2.64
CA ARG A 60 26.90 0.03 2.72
C ARG A 60 27.63 1.36 2.62
N ARG A 61 27.14 2.29 1.79
CA ARG A 61 27.69 3.65 1.69
C ARG A 61 27.48 4.42 2.99
N ILE A 62 26.30 4.34 3.59
CA ILE A 62 26.02 5.00 4.88
C ILE A 62 26.90 4.42 6.00
N GLU A 63 27.08 3.10 6.06
CA GLU A 63 27.96 2.46 7.04
C GLU A 63 29.42 2.93 6.90
N ARG A 64 29.88 3.10 5.66
CA ARG A 64 31.25 3.55 5.37
C ARG A 64 31.46 5.06 5.61
N ASP A 65 30.55 5.89 5.11
CA ASP A 65 30.75 7.34 5.00
C ASP A 65 29.95 8.15 6.02
N GLY A 66 29.05 7.50 6.78
CA GLY A 66 28.03 8.17 7.58
C GLY A 66 26.92 8.80 6.73
N VAL A 67 25.94 9.39 7.41
CA VAL A 67 24.98 10.31 6.77
C VAL A 67 25.47 11.75 6.88
N TRP A 68 25.08 12.59 5.92
CA TRP A 68 25.46 14.02 5.90
C TRP A 68 25.11 14.76 7.21
N SER A 69 24.05 14.33 7.91
CA SER A 69 23.58 14.95 9.14
C SER A 69 24.24 14.43 10.42
N ASP A 70 25.20 13.50 10.35
CA ASP A 70 25.80 12.91 11.56
C ASP A 70 26.52 13.94 12.45
N GLY A 71 27.02 15.04 11.88
CA GLY A 71 27.60 16.17 12.64
C GLY A 71 26.60 17.24 13.10
N LEU A 72 25.31 17.13 12.74
CA LEU A 72 24.30 18.17 12.95
C LEU A 72 23.21 17.78 13.96
N ARG A 73 23.13 16.52 14.41
CA ARG A 73 22.19 16.12 15.46
C ARG A 73 22.69 16.63 16.83
N ARG A 74 21.97 17.59 17.43
CA ARG A 74 22.05 17.89 18.87
C ARG A 74 20.87 17.20 19.57
N PHE A 75 21.13 16.50 20.66
CA PHE A 75 20.12 15.90 21.55
C PHE A 75 19.67 16.92 22.59
#